data_AF-A0A3B0SU64-F1
#
_entry.id   AF-A0A3B0SU64-F1
#
_cell.length_a   1.000
_cell.length_b   1.000
_cell.length_c   1.000
_cell.angle_alpha   90.00
_cell.angle_beta   90.00
_cell.angle_gamma   90.00
#
_symmetry.space_group_name_H-M   'P 1'
#
loop_
_entity.id
_entity.type
_entity.pdbx_description
1 polymer ?
#
loop_
_entity_poly.entity_id
_entity_poly.type
_entity_poly.pdbx_seq_one_letter_code
_entity_poly.pdbx_strand_id
1 'polypeptide(L)'
;MVRSRRFLATLGLVTMALVGAACSAVTQETGPMGSPVALAEGEAACEIAYGDDAAMVIGPVTPGDVASGFASDDTAFTLMVADIVELHVEKGGDSRVIGLSELTEKGVTFTRDPSFDGEDAAYTITCWRA
;
A
#
# COMPACT_ATOMS: atom_id res chain seq x y z
N MET A 1 -40.73 73.10 -12.47
CA MET A 1 -41.28 73.00 -11.09
C MET A 1 -41.33 71.53 -10.70
N VAL A 2 -40.28 71.00 -10.05
CA VAL A 2 -40.11 70.69 -8.60
C VAL A 2 -41.05 69.61 -8.04
N ARG A 3 -40.47 68.43 -7.71
CA ARG A 3 -40.49 67.65 -6.43
C ARG A 3 -40.25 66.17 -6.79
N SER A 4 -39.09 65.54 -6.58
CA SER A 4 -38.25 65.34 -5.38
C SER A 4 -38.94 64.54 -4.26
N ARG A 5 -38.53 63.27 -4.10
CA ARG A 5 -38.33 62.48 -2.86
C ARG A 5 -37.76 61.10 -3.24
N ARG A 6 -36.44 60.89 -3.10
CA ARG A 6 -35.72 60.32 -1.95
C ARG A 6 -35.96 58.80 -1.76
N PHE A 7 -34.92 57.95 -1.87
CA PHE A 7 -34.11 57.46 -0.73
C PHE A 7 -33.44 56.09 -1.03
N LEU A 8 -32.30 55.93 -0.35
CA LEU A 8 -31.59 54.72 0.08
C LEU A 8 -30.54 54.09 -0.84
N ALA A 9 -29.30 54.42 -0.46
CA ALA A 9 -28.05 53.72 -0.66
C ALA A 9 -28.10 52.24 -0.24
N THR A 10 -27.27 51.42 -0.88
CA THR A 10 -26.52 50.39 -0.15
C THR A 10 -25.22 50.08 -0.89
N LEU A 11 -24.10 50.44 -0.26
CA LEU A 11 -22.79 49.85 -0.50
C LEU A 11 -22.90 48.33 -0.31
N GLY A 12 -22.44 47.55 -1.28
CA GLY A 12 -22.30 46.10 -1.16
C GLY A 12 -20.90 45.67 -1.58
N LEU A 13 -19.98 45.73 -0.62
CA LEU A 13 -18.67 45.07 -0.66
C LEU A 13 -18.88 43.59 -1.03
N VAL A 14 -18.28 43.10 -2.11
CA VAL A 14 -18.21 41.65 -2.36
C VAL A 14 -16.80 41.18 -2.07
N THR A 15 -16.76 40.36 -1.03
CA THR A 15 -15.66 39.79 -0.28
C THR A 15 -14.73 38.95 -1.17
N MET A 16 -13.42 39.19 -1.07
CA MET A 16 -12.39 38.25 -1.51
C MET A 16 -12.59 36.93 -0.76
N ALA A 17 -13.03 35.89 -1.45
CA ALA A 17 -12.95 34.53 -0.95
C ALA A 17 -11.50 34.05 -1.14
N LEU A 18 -10.69 34.18 -0.08
CA LEU A 18 -9.53 33.31 0.10
C LEU A 18 -10.07 31.88 0.20
N VAL A 19 -10.01 31.11 -0.89
CA VAL A 19 -10.13 29.67 -0.82
C VAL A 19 -8.80 29.18 -0.25
N GLY A 20 -8.79 29.02 1.07
CA GLY A 20 -7.71 28.33 1.76
C GLY A 20 -7.52 26.97 1.10
N ALA A 21 -6.32 26.72 0.62
CA ALA A 21 -5.84 25.39 0.31
C ALA A 21 -5.92 24.59 1.61
N ALA A 22 -7.05 23.92 1.83
CA ALA A 22 -7.10 22.80 2.74
C ALA A 22 -6.22 21.74 2.10
N CYS A 23 -4.95 21.69 2.51
CA CYS A 23 -4.20 20.46 2.46
C CYS A 23 -5.05 19.45 3.22
N SER A 24 -5.81 18.64 2.48
CA SER A 24 -6.33 17.39 3.00
C SER A 24 -5.11 16.59 3.41
N ALA A 25 -4.74 16.71 4.68
CA ALA A 25 -3.93 15.71 5.35
C ALA A 25 -4.73 14.41 5.18
N VAL A 26 -4.36 13.61 4.18
CA VAL A 26 -4.64 12.19 4.20
C VAL A 26 -4.01 11.72 5.50
N THR A 27 -4.86 11.53 6.51
CA THR A 27 -4.60 10.56 7.55
C THR A 27 -4.51 9.24 6.81
N GLN A 28 -3.29 8.93 6.36
CA GLN A 28 -2.90 7.57 6.03
C GLN A 28 -3.13 6.83 7.33
N GLU A 29 -4.25 6.10 7.42
CA GLU A 29 -4.38 5.09 8.46
C GLU A 29 -3.10 4.29 8.35
N THR A 30 -2.28 4.40 9.39
CA THR A 30 -1.02 3.69 9.47
C THR A 30 -1.39 2.23 9.35
N GLY A 31 -1.16 1.65 8.17
CA GLY A 31 -0.94 0.22 8.07
C GLY A 31 0.11 -0.19 9.13
N PRO A 32 0.24 -1.48 9.44
CA PRO A 32 1.33 -1.96 10.30
C PRO A 32 2.62 -1.20 9.98
N MET A 33 3.23 -0.59 11.02
CA MET A 33 4.26 0.45 10.88
C MET A 33 5.29 0.05 9.81
N GLY A 34 5.38 0.83 8.73
CA GLY A 34 6.36 0.62 7.65
C GLY A 34 5.83 -0.01 6.37
N SER A 35 4.55 -0.41 6.28
CA SER A 35 3.97 -0.87 4.99
C SER A 35 3.96 0.25 3.94
N PRO A 36 4.40 0.00 2.69
CA PRO A 36 4.34 0.97 1.60
C PRO A 36 2.91 1.21 1.08
N VAL A 37 1.96 0.34 1.48
CA VAL A 37 0.55 0.39 1.10
C VAL A 37 -0.36 0.44 2.33
N ALA A 38 -1.52 1.08 2.19
CA ALA A 38 -2.57 1.02 3.20
C ALA A 38 -3.24 -0.37 3.14
N LEU A 39 -3.45 -0.98 4.31
CA LEU A 39 -4.06 -2.29 4.45
C LEU A 39 -5.32 -2.17 5.33
N ALA A 40 -6.43 -2.71 4.87
CA ALA A 40 -7.63 -2.90 5.68
C ALA A 40 -7.52 -4.16 6.56
N GLU A 41 -8.41 -4.29 7.53
CA GLU A 41 -8.41 -5.43 8.46
C GLU A 41 -8.49 -6.78 7.72
N GLY A 42 -7.53 -7.66 8.02
CA GLY A 42 -7.42 -8.98 7.41
C GLY A 42 -6.61 -9.00 6.12
N GLU A 43 -6.30 -7.86 5.51
CA GLU A 43 -5.49 -7.77 4.30
C GLU A 43 -4.00 -7.94 4.57
N ALA A 44 -3.28 -8.45 3.57
CA ALA A 44 -1.82 -8.52 3.60
C ALA A 44 -1.18 -7.94 2.34
N ALA A 45 0.07 -7.52 2.46
CA ALA A 45 0.93 -7.17 1.33
C ALA A 45 2.37 -7.60 1.59
N CYS A 46 3.15 -7.75 0.52
CA CYS A 46 4.57 -8.03 0.58
C CYS A 46 5.34 -7.09 -0.35
N GLU A 47 6.45 -6.56 0.15
CA GLU A 47 7.49 -5.89 -0.62
C GLU A 47 8.63 -6.88 -0.84
N ILE A 48 9.14 -6.93 -2.06
CA ILE A 48 10.17 -7.85 -2.52
C ILE A 48 11.27 -7.02 -3.16
N ALA A 49 12.42 -6.96 -2.50
CA ALA A 49 13.61 -6.26 -2.98
C ALA A 49 14.67 -7.26 -3.43
N TYR A 50 15.41 -6.95 -4.49
CA TYR A 50 16.55 -7.74 -4.98
C TYR A 50 17.81 -6.86 -4.97
N GLY A 51 18.72 -7.08 -4.02
CA GLY A 51 19.88 -6.21 -3.86
C GLY A 51 19.49 -4.74 -3.71
N ASP A 52 20.01 -3.89 -4.60
CA ASP A 52 19.74 -2.44 -4.64
C ASP A 52 18.65 -2.05 -5.66
N ASP A 53 17.98 -3.03 -6.29
CA ASP A 53 16.93 -2.77 -7.27
C ASP A 53 15.66 -2.22 -6.61
N ALA A 54 14.84 -1.53 -7.41
CA ALA A 54 13.54 -1.04 -6.96
C ALA A 54 12.65 -2.20 -6.51
N ALA A 55 12.15 -2.12 -5.29
CA ALA A 55 11.32 -3.17 -4.72
C ALA A 55 9.96 -3.26 -5.44
N MET A 56 9.48 -4.48 -5.64
CA MET A 56 8.13 -4.78 -6.11
C MET A 56 7.20 -4.94 -4.92
N VAL A 57 5.97 -4.43 -5.01
CA VAL A 57 4.93 -4.65 -3.99
C VAL A 57 3.81 -5.52 -4.57
N ILE A 58 3.42 -6.56 -3.82
CA ILE A 58 2.27 -7.41 -4.08
C ILE A 58 1.23 -7.16 -2.99
N GLY A 59 0.01 -6.78 -3.39
CA GLY A 59 -1.10 -6.47 -2.50
C GLY A 59 -1.47 -4.99 -2.47
N PRO A 60 -2.46 -4.57 -1.65
CA PRO A 60 -3.19 -5.38 -0.66
C PRO A 60 -3.92 -6.59 -1.25
N VAL A 61 -3.94 -7.69 -0.49
CA VAL A 61 -4.67 -8.92 -0.81
C VAL A 61 -5.66 -9.21 0.30
N THR A 62 -6.93 -9.29 -0.05
CA THR A 62 -8.04 -9.61 0.84
C THR A 62 -8.12 -11.10 1.17
N PRO A 63 -8.68 -11.49 2.33
CA PRO A 63 -8.91 -12.89 2.65
C PRO A 63 -9.76 -13.61 1.59
N GLY A 64 -9.24 -14.73 1.09
CA GLY A 64 -9.83 -15.52 0.00
C GLY A 64 -9.27 -15.20 -1.39
N ASP A 65 -8.46 -14.15 -1.51
CA ASP A 65 -7.87 -13.72 -2.78
C ASP A 65 -6.38 -14.06 -2.89
N VAL A 66 -5.88 -13.90 -4.12
CA VAL A 66 -4.50 -14.14 -4.51
C VAL A 66 -4.02 -13.00 -5.41
N ALA A 67 -2.78 -12.56 -5.23
CA ALA A 67 -2.12 -11.62 -6.12
C ALA A 67 -0.74 -12.13 -6.50
N SER A 68 -0.30 -11.84 -7.73
CA SER A 68 1.00 -12.24 -8.23
C SER A 68 1.72 -11.10 -8.91
N GLY A 69 3.05 -11.16 -8.91
CA GLY A 69 3.94 -10.19 -9.54
C GLY A 69 5.21 -10.86 -10.02
N PHE A 70 5.75 -10.36 -11.12
CA PHE A 70 7.02 -10.82 -11.68
C PHE A 70 8.12 -9.88 -11.20
N ALA A 71 9.08 -10.42 -10.44
CA ALA A 71 10.27 -9.67 -10.05
C ALA A 71 11.31 -9.65 -11.20
N SER A 72 11.29 -10.67 -12.05
CA SER A 72 12.09 -10.81 -13.26
C SER A 72 11.34 -11.68 -14.28
N ASP A 73 11.90 -11.83 -15.48
CA ASP A 73 11.33 -12.68 -16.54
C ASP A 73 11.22 -14.17 -16.15
N ASP A 74 12.00 -14.61 -15.17
CA ASP A 74 12.09 -16.00 -14.72
C ASP A 74 11.63 -16.22 -13.28
N THR A 75 11.29 -15.15 -12.53
CA THR A 75 10.90 -15.22 -11.12
C THR A 75 9.57 -14.53 -10.86
N ALA A 76 8.59 -15.31 -10.40
CA ALA A 76 7.26 -14.85 -10.00
C ALA A 76 7.03 -15.08 -8.51
N PHE A 77 6.34 -14.14 -7.88
CA PHE A 77 5.91 -14.20 -6.51
C PHE A 77 4.38 -14.15 -6.48
N THR A 78 3.77 -15.00 -5.67
CA THR A 78 2.32 -15.09 -5.51
C THR A 78 1.96 -15.07 -4.03
N LEU A 79 1.26 -14.02 -3.61
CA LEU A 79 0.76 -13.85 -2.26
C LEU A 79 -0.68 -14.34 -2.17
N MET A 80 -0.95 -15.23 -1.22
CA MET A 80 -2.28 -15.73 -0.92
C MET A 80 -2.63 -15.43 0.53
N VAL A 81 -3.85 -14.92 0.75
CA VAL A 81 -4.34 -14.62 2.10
C VAL A 81 -5.55 -15.49 2.37
N ALA A 82 -5.40 -16.44 3.28
CA ALA A 82 -6.49 -17.27 3.80
C ALA A 82 -6.42 -17.30 5.33
N ASP A 83 -6.72 -18.45 5.93
CA ASP A 83 -6.49 -18.71 7.36
C ASP A 83 -5.01 -18.54 7.72
N ILE A 84 -4.13 -18.89 6.78
CA ILE A 84 -2.69 -18.61 6.81
C ILE A 84 -2.33 -17.71 5.63
N VAL A 85 -1.29 -16.89 5.80
CA VAL A 85 -0.69 -16.15 4.70
C VAL A 85 0.46 -16.97 4.14
N GLU A 86 0.47 -17.17 2.83
CA GLU A 86 1.52 -17.88 2.12
C GLU A 86 2.07 -17.01 1.00
N LEU A 87 3.38 -17.10 0.81
CA LEU A 87 4.05 -16.53 -0.35
C LEU A 87 4.68 -17.67 -1.15
N HIS A 88 4.18 -17.86 -2.36
CA HIS A 88 4.69 -18.83 -3.31
C HIS A 88 5.69 -18.12 -4.21
N VAL A 89 6.83 -18.76 -4.44
CA VAL A 89 7.90 -18.24 -5.29
C VAL A 89 8.21 -19.27 -6.34
N GLU A 90 8.11 -18.86 -7.61
CA GLU A 90 8.45 -19.68 -8.77
C GLU A 90 9.66 -19.07 -9.45
N LYS A 91 10.74 -19.85 -9.64
CA LYS A 91 11.97 -19.42 -10.31
C LYS A 91 12.41 -20.49 -11.31
N GLY A 92 12.49 -20.16 -12.59
CA GLY A 92 13.05 -21.06 -13.61
C GLY A 92 12.38 -22.44 -13.74
N GLY A 93 11.14 -22.59 -13.28
CA GLY A 93 10.41 -23.86 -13.24
C GLY A 93 10.44 -24.59 -11.88
N ASP A 94 11.25 -24.12 -10.94
CA ASP A 94 11.20 -24.55 -9.54
C ASP A 94 10.18 -23.72 -8.75
N SER A 95 9.52 -24.34 -7.78
CA SER A 95 8.50 -23.70 -6.95
C SER A 95 8.75 -23.96 -5.46
N ARG A 96 8.58 -22.92 -4.65
CA ARG A 96 8.74 -22.96 -3.20
C ARG A 96 7.62 -22.19 -2.52
N VAL A 97 7.11 -22.75 -1.43
CA VAL A 97 6.17 -22.05 -0.54
C VAL A 97 6.91 -21.56 0.69
N ILE A 98 6.74 -20.28 1.00
CA ILE A 98 7.19 -19.65 2.23
C ILE A 98 5.96 -19.45 3.10
N GLY A 99 5.83 -20.28 4.13
CA GLY A 99 4.79 -20.11 5.14
C GLY A 99 5.09 -18.85 5.95
N LEU A 100 4.14 -17.91 5.95
CA LEU A 100 4.22 -16.67 6.72
C LEU A 100 3.35 -16.80 7.97
N SER A 101 3.59 -17.86 8.75
CA SER A 101 2.76 -18.21 9.91
C SER A 101 2.67 -17.10 10.96
N GLU A 102 3.68 -16.25 11.05
CA GLU A 102 3.69 -15.08 11.94
C GLU A 102 2.71 -13.99 11.46
N LEU A 103 2.40 -13.92 10.16
CA LEU A 103 1.39 -13.02 9.59
C LEU A 103 -0.04 -13.56 9.75
N THR A 104 -0.30 -14.45 10.70
CA THR A 104 -1.69 -14.80 11.04
C THR A 104 -2.34 -13.74 11.92
N GLU A 105 -1.53 -12.90 12.58
CA GLU A 105 -1.99 -11.84 13.47
C GLU A 105 -1.90 -10.45 12.82
N LYS A 106 -2.84 -9.57 13.17
CA LYS A 106 -2.85 -8.17 12.78
C LYS A 106 -1.64 -7.43 13.35
N GLY A 107 -1.03 -6.56 12.55
CA GLY A 107 0.07 -5.70 12.97
C GLY A 107 1.46 -6.32 12.83
N VAL A 108 1.56 -7.54 12.29
CA VAL A 108 2.84 -8.26 12.18
C VAL A 108 3.57 -7.85 10.89
N THR A 109 4.89 -7.67 11.02
CA THR A 109 5.83 -7.53 9.91
C THR A 109 6.78 -8.72 9.92
N PHE A 110 6.96 -9.36 8.77
CA PHE A 110 7.84 -10.51 8.60
C PHE A 110 8.88 -10.23 7.52
N THR A 111 10.16 -10.47 7.81
CA THR A 111 11.24 -10.34 6.82
C THR A 111 11.98 -11.65 6.61
N ARG A 112 12.15 -12.07 5.35
CA ARG A 112 12.88 -13.30 5.01
C ARG A 112 13.65 -13.21 3.70
N ASP A 113 14.78 -13.88 3.71
CA ASP A 113 15.61 -14.23 2.58
C ASP A 113 15.14 -15.59 2.02
N PRO A 114 14.60 -15.67 0.79
CA PRO A 114 14.14 -16.91 0.19
C PRO A 114 15.21 -17.61 -0.65
N SER A 115 16.48 -17.17 -0.59
CA SER A 115 17.57 -17.60 -1.47
C SER A 115 17.47 -19.09 -1.84
N PHE A 116 17.38 -19.32 -3.15
CA PHE A 116 17.25 -20.65 -3.72
C PHE A 116 18.58 -21.41 -3.61
N ASP A 117 19.71 -20.70 -3.76
CA ASP A 117 21.00 -21.35 -4.06
C ASP A 117 22.19 -20.86 -3.21
N GLY A 118 21.99 -19.89 -2.30
CA GLY A 118 23.04 -19.37 -1.42
C GLY A 118 24.18 -18.58 -2.10
N GLU A 119 24.18 -18.48 -3.44
CA GLU A 119 25.25 -17.81 -4.21
C GLU A 119 24.79 -16.53 -4.95
N ASP A 120 23.48 -16.32 -5.17
CA ASP A 120 22.92 -15.08 -5.74
C ASP A 120 22.43 -14.12 -4.65
N ALA A 121 22.35 -12.83 -4.99
CA ALA A 121 21.71 -11.83 -4.12
C ALA A 121 20.32 -12.32 -3.73
N ALA A 122 20.16 -12.60 -2.44
CA ALA A 122 18.91 -13.00 -1.86
C ALA A 122 17.84 -11.93 -2.06
N TYR A 123 16.63 -12.32 -2.45
CA TYR A 123 15.50 -11.41 -2.31
C TYR A 123 15.31 -11.08 -0.82
N THR A 124 15.04 -9.83 -0.48
CA THR A 124 14.53 -9.48 0.83
C THR A 124 13.03 -9.31 0.70
N ILE A 125 12.28 -10.21 1.33
CA ILE A 125 10.83 -10.15 1.37
C ILE A 125 10.43 -9.54 2.70
N THR A 126 9.69 -8.44 2.69
CA THR A 126 9.04 -7.90 3.89
C THR A 126 7.53 -7.91 3.67
N CYS A 127 6.79 -8.55 4.57
CA CYS A 127 5.34 -8.67 4.45
C CYS A 127 4.64 -8.12 5.69
N TRP A 128 3.41 -7.67 5.50
CA TRP A 128 2.58 -7.01 6.50
C TRP A 128 1.17 -7.56 6.50
N ARG A 129 0.52 -7.60 7.68
CA ARG A 129 -0.92 -7.87 7.81
C ARG A 129 -1.59 -6.85 8.72
N ALA A 130 -2.80 -6.40 8.35
CA ALA A 130 -3.60 -5.46 9.15
C ALA A 130 -4.87 -6.09 9.75
#